data_AF-A0A940CQI0-F1
#
_entry.id   AF-A0A940CQI0-F1
#
_cell.length_a   1.000
_cell.length_b   1.000
_cell.length_c   1.000
_cell.angle_alpha   90.00
_cell.angle_beta   90.00
_cell.angle_gamma   90.00
#
_symmetry.space_group_name_H-M   'P 1'
#
loop_
_entity.id
_entity.type
_entity.pdbx_description
1 polymer ?
#
loop_
_entity_poly.entity_id
_entity_poly.type
_entity_poly.pdbx_seq_one_letter_code
_entity_poly.pdbx_strand_id
1 'polypeptide(L)' 'MAEVRVGKNESLDSALRRFKRTCQKAGVFAEARKHEHYEKPSVKRKKKAEAARRRMKRRRPF' A
#
# COMPACT_ATOMS: atom_id res chain seq x y z
N MET A 1 -5.98 -0.98 -11.10
CA MET A 1 -7.15 -1.22 -10.23
C MET A 1 -7.12 -2.66 -9.75
N ALA A 2 -7.50 -2.92 -8.50
CA ALA A 2 -7.47 -4.25 -7.91
C ALA A 2 -8.80 -4.97 -8.16
N GLU A 3 -8.83 -5.91 -9.11
CA GLU A 3 -10.02 -6.75 -9.37
C GLU A 3 -9.89 -8.05 -8.57
N VAL A 4 -10.92 -8.38 -7.77
CA VAL A 4 -11.00 -9.65 -7.01
C VAL A 4 -12.27 -10.38 -7.46
N ARG A 5 -12.08 -11.48 -8.19
CA ARG A 5 -13.18 -12.35 -8.62
C ARG A 5 -13.52 -13.32 -7.49
N VAL A 6 -14.78 -13.31 -7.07
CA VAL A 6 -15.28 -14.17 -5.98
C VAL A 6 -15.70 -15.52 -6.56
N GLY A 7 -15.17 -16.61 -6.02
CA GLY A 7 -15.55 -17.97 -6.41
C GLY A 7 -16.88 -18.40 -5.79
N LYS A 8 -17.60 -19.33 -6.43
CA LYS A 8 -18.94 -19.80 -6.01
C LYS A 8 -19.02 -20.40 -4.59
N ASN A 9 -17.88 -20.70 -3.94
CA ASN A 9 -17.76 -21.28 -2.60
C ASN A 9 -17.03 -20.38 -1.59
N GLU A 10 -17.05 -19.06 -1.77
CA GLU A 10 -16.39 -18.13 -0.86
C GLU A 10 -17.41 -17.32 -0.07
N SER A 11 -17.25 -17.30 1.26
CA SER A 11 -17.98 -16.37 2.12
C SER A 11 -17.60 -14.93 1.78
N LEU A 12 -18.59 -14.04 1.75
CA LEU A 12 -18.45 -12.61 1.45
C LEU A 12 -17.31 -11.96 2.25
N ASP A 13 -17.14 -12.36 3.51
CA ASP A 13 -16.08 -11.83 4.39
C ASP A 13 -14.67 -12.17 3.88
N SER A 14 -14.47 -13.38 3.35
CA SER A 14 -13.19 -13.83 2.79
C SER A 14 -12.83 -13.09 1.50
N ALA A 15 -13.83 -12.77 0.67
CA ALA A 15 -13.68 -11.94 -0.51
C ALA A 15 -13.30 -10.50 -0.13
N LEU A 16 -14.00 -9.90 0.83
CA LEU A 16 -13.72 -8.54 1.32
C LEU A 16 -12.33 -8.44 1.94
N ARG A 17 -11.90 -9.45 2.70
CA ARG A 17 -10.56 -9.49 3.30
C ARG A 17 -9.46 -9.54 2.25
N ARG A 18 -9.65 -10.31 1.17
CA ARG A 18 -8.70 -10.35 0.03
C ARG A 18 -8.71 -9.05 -0.75
N PHE A 19 -9.88 -8.48 -1.02
CA PHE A 19 -9.99 -7.17 -1.67
C PHE A 19 -9.25 -6.07 -0.88
N LYS A 20 -9.47 -6.00 0.43
CA LYS A 20 -8.76 -5.05 1.31
C LYS A 20 -7.25 -5.26 1.26
N ARG A 21 -6.77 -6.51 1.25
CA ARG A 21 -5.35 -6.83 1.13
C ARG A 21 -4.77 -6.45 -0.24
N THR A 22 -5.51 -6.67 -1.33
CA THR A 22 -5.09 -6.29 -2.68
C THR A 22 -5.02 -4.78 -2.83
N CYS A 23 -6.00 -4.03 -2.31
CA CYS A 23 -5.99 -2.56 -2.29
C CYS A 23 -4.85 -1.99 -1.43
N GLN A 24 -4.55 -2.61 -0.29
CA GLN A 24 -3.40 -2.25 0.54
C GLN A 24 -2.07 -2.55 -0.17
N LYS A 25 -1.94 -3.70 -0.83
CA LYS A 25 -0.74 -4.09 -1.58
C LYS A 25 -0.50 -3.20 -2.80
N ALA A 26 -1.57 -2.81 -3.48
CA ALA A 26 -1.55 -1.86 -4.59
C ALA A 26 -1.20 -0.43 -4.14
N GLY A 27 -1.20 -0.14 -2.83
CA GLY A 27 -0.79 1.16 -2.31
C GLY A 27 -1.80 2.28 -2.56
N VAL A 28 -3.02 1.98 -3.01
CA VAL A 28 -4.05 2.96 -3.40
C VAL A 28 -4.33 3.96 -2.28
N PHE A 29 -4.47 3.48 -1.04
CA PHE A 29 -4.67 4.35 0.13
C PHE A 29 -3.43 5.19 0.48
N ALA A 30 -2.23 4.66 0.24
CA ALA A 30 -0.99 5.38 0.50
C ALA A 30 -0.69 6.44 -0.58
N GLU A 31 -1.16 6.22 -1.81
CA GLU A 31 -1.12 7.20 -2.89
C GLU A 31 -2.14 8.31 -2.66
N ALA A 32 -3.40 7.98 -2.33
CA ALA A 32 -4.41 8.98 -1.99
C ALA A 32 -3.91 9.99 -0.94
N ARG A 33 -3.35 9.50 0.18
CA ARG A 33 -2.78 10.36 1.24
C ARG A 33 -1.57 11.19 0.81
N LYS A 34 -0.81 10.74 -0.20
CA LYS A 34 0.34 11.49 -0.74
C LYS A 34 -0.08 12.56 -1.74
N HIS A 35 -1.28 12.44 -2.29
CA HIS A 35 -1.83 13.34 -3.30
C HIS A 35 -2.89 14.31 -2.74
N GLU A 36 -3.38 14.11 -1.51
CA GLU A 36 -4.32 15.02 -0.83
C GLU A 36 -3.75 16.44 -0.65
N HIS A 37 -2.45 16.59 -0.46
CA HIS A 37 -1.81 17.90 -0.27
C HIS A 37 -0.58 18.05 -1.15
N TYR A 38 -0.38 19.25 -1.71
CA TYR A 38 0.84 19.54 -2.46
C TYR A 38 2.07 19.42 -1.56
N GLU A 39 2.98 18.55 -1.95
CA GLU A 39 4.22 18.32 -1.26
C GLU A 39 5.39 18.82 -2.09
N LYS A 40 6.18 19.76 -1.55
CA LYS A 40 7.34 20.33 -2.24
C LYS A 40 8.28 19.19 -2.68
N PRO A 41 8.87 19.24 -3.90
CA PRO A 41 9.68 18.14 -4.45
C PRO A 41 10.81 17.64 -3.53
N SER A 42 11.41 18.54 -2.76
CA SER A 42 12.44 18.22 -1.76
C SER A 42 11.92 17.31 -0.64
N VAL A 43 10.71 17.58 -0.13
CA VAL A 43 10.07 16.78 0.93
C VAL A 43 9.70 15.40 0.40
N LYS A 44 9.18 15.32 -0.84
CA LYS A 44 8.90 14.05 -1.51
C LYS A 44 10.16 13.18 -1.67
N ARG A 45 11.29 13.79 -2.05
CA ARG A 45 12.61 13.10 -2.13
C ARG A 45 13.07 12.62 -0.76
N LYS A 46 12.95 13.45 0.29
CA LYS A 46 13.32 13.09 1.67
C LYS A 46 12.48 11.93 2.20
N LYS A 47 11.14 11.99 2.07
CA LYS A 47 10.23 10.90 2.48
C LYS A 47 10.49 9.59 1.73
N LYS A 48 10.81 9.65 0.44
CA LYS A 48 11.18 8.46 -0.35
C LYS A 48 12.45 7.80 0.17
N ALA A 49 13.49 8.58 0.47
CA ALA A 49 14.75 8.08 1.01
C ALA A 49 14.57 7.47 2.40
N GLU A 50 13.78 8.10 3.27
CA GLU A 50 13.49 7.61 4.61
C GLU A 50 12.69 6.29 4.58
N ALA A 51 11.67 6.19 3.73
CA ALA A 51 10.90 4.97 3.54
C ALA A 51 11.79 3.81 3.04
N ALA A 52 12.73 4.08 2.14
CA ALA A 52 13.69 3.09 1.66
C ALA A 52 14.63 2.61 2.79
N ARG A 53 15.18 3.54 3.58
CA ARG A 53 16.02 3.22 4.75
C ARG A 53 15.27 2.38 5.78
N ARG A 54 14.03 2.75 6.10
CA ARG A 54 13.17 2.00 7.05
C ARG A 54 12.87 0.59 6.53
N ARG A 55 12.63 0.43 5.22
CA ARG A 55 12.45 -0.90 4.60
C ARG A 55 13.72 -1.74 4.64
N MET A 56 14.89 -1.13 4.42
CA MET A 56 16.19 -1.80 4.50
C MET A 56 16.50 -2.26 5.93
N LYS A 57 16.27 -1.40 6.93
CA LYS A 57 16.43 -1.75 8.36
C LYS A 57 15.51 -2.89 8.78
N ARG A 58 14.27 -2.92 8.26
CA ARG A 58 13.30 -4.00 8.54
C ARG A 58 13.59 -5.31 7.79
N ARG A 59 14.40 -5.27 6.72
CA ARG A 59 14.81 -6.44 5.93
C ARG A 59 16.14 -7.01 6.35
N ARG A 60 16.95 -6.25 7.10
CA ARG A 60 18.15 -6.78 7.75
C ARG A 60 17.69 -7.75 8.84
N PRO A 61 17.92 -9.06 8.67
CA PRO A 61 17.93 -9.91 9.85
C PRO A 61 19.14 -9.47 10.68
N PHE A 62 19.06 -9.66 12.00
CA PHE A 62 20.30 -9.84 12.74
C PHE A 62 21.03 -11.04 12.16
#